data_AF-A0A1A3C7J8-F1
#
_entry.id   AF-A0A1A3C7J8-F1
#
_cell.length_a   1.000
_cell.length_b   1.000
_cell.length_c   1.000
_cell.angle_alpha   90.00
_cell.angle_beta   90.00
_cell.angle_gamma   90.00
#
_symmetry.space_group_name_H-M   'P 1'
#
loop_
_entity.id
_entity.type
_entity.pdbx_description
1 polymer ?
#
loop_
_entity_poly.entity_id
_entity_poly.type
_entity_poly.pdbx_seq_one_letter_code
_entity_poly.pdbx_strand_id
1 'polypeptide(L)'
;MQLNRPFATVTPTLDGDVLGVLAATDATFTITQIRRILTTASGEGIRKVLTRLTAQGVVLHDQVGRTSTYRLNIEHLAAEPILALSRLTASFLDRLEGHLHGWGEELKYAAVFGSAATGRMTPGSDIDLFLVRASAPEHTGRPEGPGAWEQRVTELARSVTAWTGNDGRVVDYTEDELRAAAAAGEPLLSDVASQGLTVAGTRAWLNKQLRPIDQAAATRRS
;
A
#
# COMPACT_ATOMS: atom_id res chain seq x y z
N MET A 1 -8.58 -6.54 5.27
CA MET A 1 -8.08 -5.44 6.14
C MET A 1 -8.18 -4.09 5.43
N GLN A 2 -8.17 -2.97 6.16
CA GLN A 2 -8.12 -1.61 5.57
C GLN A 2 -6.71 -1.03 5.67
N LEU A 3 -5.97 -0.90 4.55
CA LEU A 3 -4.57 -0.42 4.55
C LEU A 3 -4.43 1.05 4.99
N ASN A 4 -5.46 1.87 4.79
CA ASN A 4 -5.53 3.25 5.28
C ASN A 4 -5.86 3.34 6.78
N ARG A 5 -6.29 2.23 7.42
CA ARG A 5 -6.58 2.14 8.86
C ARG A 5 -6.07 0.84 9.47
N PRO A 6 -4.73 0.66 9.60
CA PRO A 6 -4.12 -0.60 10.02
C PRO A 6 -4.70 -1.20 11.31
N PHE A 7 -4.92 -0.36 12.33
CA PHE A 7 -5.45 -0.79 13.63
C PHE A 7 -6.88 -1.32 13.56
N ALA A 8 -7.68 -0.92 12.56
CA ALA A 8 -9.05 -1.40 12.42
C ALA A 8 -9.13 -2.92 12.19
N THR A 9 -8.00 -3.56 11.83
CA THR A 9 -7.86 -5.02 11.71
C THR A 9 -8.09 -5.75 13.04
N VAL A 10 -7.67 -5.17 14.17
CA VAL A 10 -7.75 -5.82 15.50
C VAL A 10 -8.52 -4.99 16.53
N THR A 11 -8.67 -3.68 16.30
CA THR A 11 -9.36 -2.76 17.20
C THR A 11 -10.05 -1.68 16.35
N PRO A 12 -11.27 -1.95 15.84
CA PRO A 12 -12.03 -1.02 15.01
C PRO A 12 -12.72 0.08 15.82
N THR A 13 -12.09 0.54 16.90
CA THR A 13 -12.57 1.62 17.78
C THR A 13 -11.64 2.82 17.71
N LEU A 14 -12.06 3.93 18.32
CA LEU A 14 -11.25 5.15 18.41
C LEU A 14 -9.89 4.92 19.10
N ASP A 15 -9.75 3.88 19.93
CA ASP A 15 -8.46 3.45 20.49
C ASP A 15 -7.41 3.22 19.42
N GLY A 16 -7.77 2.43 18.41
CA GLY A 16 -6.88 2.08 17.30
C GLY A 16 -6.47 3.30 16.50
N ASP A 17 -7.40 4.22 16.25
CA ASP A 17 -7.11 5.46 15.53
C ASP A 17 -6.17 6.38 16.33
N VAL A 18 -6.41 6.54 17.64
CA VAL A 18 -5.54 7.36 18.50
C VAL A 18 -4.15 6.74 18.59
N LEU A 19 -4.04 5.42 18.77
CA LEU A 19 -2.77 4.71 18.75
C LEU A 19 -2.05 4.87 17.41
N GLY A 20 -2.78 4.79 16.28
CA GLY A 20 -2.24 5.02 14.96
C GLY A 20 -1.60 6.41 14.80
N VAL A 21 -2.26 7.45 15.34
CA VAL A 21 -1.70 8.81 15.35
C VAL A 21 -0.45 8.90 16.22
N LEU A 22 -0.51 8.39 17.44
CA LEU A 22 0.61 8.47 18.39
C LEU A 22 1.80 7.60 17.98
N ALA A 23 1.59 6.53 17.22
CA ALA A 23 2.61 5.62 16.73
C ALA A 23 3.24 6.08 15.39
N ALA A 24 2.70 7.13 14.76
CA ALA A 24 3.20 7.61 13.47
C ALA A 24 4.55 8.34 13.59
N THR A 25 4.82 8.96 14.75
CA THR A 25 6.06 9.69 15.02
C THR A 25 6.39 9.65 16.52
N ASP A 26 7.63 9.95 16.89
CA ASP A 26 8.04 10.07 18.30
C ASP A 26 7.63 11.43 18.92
N ALA A 27 6.70 12.15 18.29
CA ALA A 27 6.29 13.48 18.72
C ALA A 27 5.20 13.45 19.80
N THR A 28 5.09 14.56 20.54
CA THR A 28 3.99 14.82 21.47
C THR A 28 2.82 15.51 20.78
N PHE A 29 1.59 15.11 21.11
CA PHE A 29 0.36 15.64 20.53
C PHE A 29 -0.58 16.19 21.60
N THR A 30 -1.26 17.28 21.28
CA THR A 30 -2.44 17.78 22.01
C THR A 30 -3.72 17.12 21.48
N ILE A 31 -4.79 17.13 22.26
CA ILE A 31 -6.12 16.67 21.82
C ILE A 31 -6.56 17.39 20.53
N THR A 32 -6.29 18.69 20.43
CA THR A 32 -6.63 19.50 19.25
C THR A 32 -5.87 19.03 18.01
N GLN A 33 -4.58 18.69 18.14
CA GLN A 33 -3.79 18.15 17.02
C GLN A 33 -4.30 16.77 16.61
N ILE A 34 -4.61 15.88 17.56
CA ILE A 34 -5.18 14.55 17.26
C ILE A 34 -6.52 14.69 16.55
N ARG A 35 -7.42 15.56 17.02
CA ARG A 35 -8.73 15.80 16.41
C ARG A 35 -8.64 16.34 14.98
N ARG A 36 -7.61 17.13 14.67
CA ARG A 36 -7.37 17.63 13.31
C ARG A 36 -6.97 16.50 12.35
N ILE A 37 -6.32 15.46 12.85
CA ILE A 37 -5.97 14.26 12.08
C ILE A 37 -7.18 13.32 11.99
N LEU A 38 -7.83 13.05 13.12
CA LEU A 38 -9.01 12.20 13.25
C LEU A 38 -10.30 13.03 13.10
N THR A 39 -10.58 13.48 11.88
CA THR A 39 -11.65 14.46 11.58
C THR A 39 -13.05 14.00 11.97
N THR A 40 -13.29 12.70 12.08
CA THR A 40 -14.58 12.11 12.49
C THR A 40 -14.73 11.93 14.00
N ALA A 41 -13.65 12.12 14.78
CA ALA A 41 -13.65 11.90 16.22
C ALA A 41 -13.99 13.18 17.01
N SER A 42 -14.78 13.03 18.08
CA SER A 42 -15.05 14.13 19.01
C SER A 42 -13.88 14.34 19.97
N GLY A 43 -13.66 15.59 20.40
CA GLY A 43 -12.60 15.90 21.38
C GLY A 43 -12.80 15.18 22.71
N GLU A 44 -14.05 14.99 23.13
CA GLU A 44 -14.38 14.24 24.35
C GLU A 44 -14.12 12.73 24.19
N GLY A 45 -14.40 12.16 23.02
CA GLY A 45 -14.06 10.78 22.71
C GLY A 45 -12.54 10.55 22.77
N ILE A 46 -11.76 11.44 22.14
CA ILE A 46 -10.29 11.40 22.18
C ILE A 46 -9.79 11.52 23.63
N ARG A 47 -10.35 12.44 24.42
CA ARG A 47 -9.98 12.60 25.84
C ARG A 47 -10.19 11.31 26.62
N LYS A 48 -11.36 10.68 26.51
CA LYS A 48 -11.66 9.41 27.21
C LYS A 48 -10.69 8.29 26.82
N VAL A 49 -10.36 8.18 25.53
CA VAL A 49 -9.37 7.20 25.03
C VAL A 49 -7.99 7.47 25.63
N LEU A 50 -7.51 8.71 25.56
CA LEU A 50 -6.21 9.09 26.11
C LEU A 50 -6.14 8.86 27.62
N THR A 51 -7.18 9.19 28.38
CA THR A 51 -7.26 8.91 29.81
C THR A 51 -7.12 7.40 30.07
N ARG A 52 -7.84 6.56 29.31
CA ARG A 52 -7.74 5.09 29.45
C ARG A 52 -6.33 4.58 29.10
N LEU A 53 -5.78 4.99 27.96
CA LEU A 53 -4.45 4.53 27.51
C LEU A 53 -3.32 5.01 28.44
N THR A 54 -3.48 6.20 29.02
CA THR A 54 -2.56 6.74 30.05
C THR A 54 -2.66 5.92 31.34
N ALA A 55 -3.86 5.56 31.78
CA ALA A 55 -4.04 4.70 32.95
C ALA A 55 -3.41 3.30 32.78
N GLN A 56 -3.27 2.81 31.53
CA GLN A 56 -2.56 1.57 31.22
C GLN A 56 -1.05 1.76 31.04
N GLY A 57 -0.53 3.00 31.04
CA GLY A 57 0.89 3.30 30.83
C GLY A 57 1.37 3.19 29.38
N VAL A 58 0.49 2.85 28.42
CA VAL A 58 0.81 2.77 26.98
C VAL A 58 1.01 4.15 26.37
N VAL A 59 0.32 5.16 26.92
CA VAL A 59 0.47 6.56 26.54
C VAL A 59 1.03 7.34 27.72
N LEU A 60 2.01 8.19 27.46
CA LEU A 60 2.52 9.13 28.44
C LEU A 60 1.73 10.44 28.31
N HIS A 61 1.34 10.98 29.45
CA HIS A 61 0.69 12.28 29.56
C HIS A 61 1.65 13.24 30.27
N ASP A 62 1.86 14.40 29.66
CA ASP A 62 2.63 15.48 30.26
C ASP A 62 1.82 16.79 30.22
N GLN A 63 2.06 17.66 31.19
CA GLN A 63 1.41 18.95 31.30
C GLN A 63 2.46 20.07 31.35
N VAL A 64 2.57 20.79 30.24
CA VAL A 64 3.41 21.99 30.13
C VAL A 64 2.52 23.22 30.32
N GLY A 65 2.57 23.80 31.52
CA GLY A 65 1.71 24.91 31.91
C GLY A 65 0.22 24.53 31.89
N ARG A 66 -0.54 25.11 30.97
CA ARG A 66 -1.98 24.81 30.78
C ARG A 66 -2.25 23.79 29.67
N THR A 67 -1.21 23.31 28.99
CA THR A 67 -1.33 22.46 27.82
C THR A 67 -1.03 21.01 28.19
N SER A 68 -2.00 20.13 27.98
CA SER A 68 -1.79 18.67 28.08
C SER A 68 -1.30 18.11 26.75
N THR A 69 -0.23 17.33 26.81
CA THR A 69 0.36 16.63 25.67
C THR A 69 0.43 15.14 25.92
N TYR A 70 0.40 14.35 24.85
CA TYR A 70 0.32 12.90 24.87
C TYR A 70 1.29 12.33 23.83
N ARG A 71 2.01 11.27 24.19
CA ARG A 71 2.87 10.53 23.27
C ARG A 71 2.81 9.03 23.56
N LEU A 72 3.14 8.21 22.59
CA LEU A 72 3.31 6.77 22.83
C LEU A 72 4.44 6.55 23.84
N ASN A 73 4.23 5.65 24.81
CA ASN A 73 5.28 5.19 25.69
C ASN A 73 6.11 4.11 24.98
N ILE A 74 7.25 4.49 24.39
CA ILE A 74 8.12 3.55 23.65
C ILE A 74 8.80 2.50 24.55
N GLU A 75 8.85 2.72 25.86
CA GLU A 75 9.43 1.77 26.83
C GLU A 75 8.41 0.72 27.30
N HIS A 76 7.12 0.92 27.01
CA HIS A 76 6.08 -0.02 27.40
C HIS A 76 6.18 -1.32 26.58
N LEU A 77 5.95 -2.48 27.21
CA LEU A 77 6.02 -3.79 26.52
C LEU A 77 5.11 -3.90 25.28
N ALA A 78 4.00 -3.17 25.27
CA ALA A 78 3.08 -3.10 24.12
C ALA A 78 3.53 -2.16 22.99
N ALA A 79 4.60 -1.38 23.17
CA ALA A 79 5.02 -0.37 22.19
C ALA A 79 5.42 -1.00 20.86
N GLU A 80 6.23 -2.06 20.87
CA GLU A 80 6.66 -2.75 19.66
C GLU A 80 5.47 -3.36 18.89
N PRO A 81 4.54 -4.10 19.52
CA PRO A 81 3.32 -4.55 18.84
C PRO A 81 2.47 -3.41 18.25
N ILE A 82 2.34 -2.27 18.95
CA ILE A 82 1.59 -1.10 18.47
C ILE A 82 2.27 -0.49 17.24
N LEU A 83 3.60 -0.34 17.27
CA LEU A 83 4.38 0.13 16.12
C LEU A 83 4.33 -0.85 14.95
N ALA A 84 4.33 -2.16 15.21
CA ALA A 84 4.16 -3.17 14.17
C ALA A 84 2.77 -3.08 13.52
N LEU A 85 1.71 -2.89 14.33
CA LEU A 85 0.35 -2.68 13.82
C LEU A 85 0.24 -1.38 13.02
N SER A 86 0.88 -0.29 13.44
CA SER A 86 0.85 0.98 12.69
C SER A 86 1.53 0.86 11.31
N ARG A 87 2.47 -0.09 11.17
CA ARG A 87 3.25 -0.33 9.95
C ARG A 87 2.70 -1.44 9.06
N LEU A 88 1.55 -2.06 9.34
CA LEU A 88 1.04 -3.20 8.55
C LEU A 88 1.00 -2.94 7.04
N THR A 89 0.68 -1.72 6.61
CA THR A 89 0.68 -1.36 5.18
C THR A 89 2.07 -1.41 4.58
N ALA A 90 3.08 -0.87 5.27
CA ALA A 90 4.47 -0.99 4.84
C ALA A 90 4.90 -2.47 4.84
N SER A 91 4.61 -3.21 5.91
CA SER A 91 4.92 -4.64 5.98
C SER A 91 4.27 -5.47 4.86
N PHE A 92 3.05 -5.10 4.44
CA PHE A 92 2.38 -5.72 3.29
C PHE A 92 3.12 -5.43 1.98
N LEU A 93 3.50 -4.18 1.73
CA LEU A 93 4.25 -3.79 0.54
C LEU A 93 5.64 -4.46 0.52
N ASP A 94 6.38 -4.43 1.63
CA ASP A 94 7.68 -5.09 1.75
C ASP A 94 7.59 -6.60 1.47
N ARG A 95 6.52 -7.25 1.97
CA ARG A 95 6.27 -8.67 1.73
C ARG A 95 5.95 -8.96 0.27
N LEU A 96 5.19 -8.07 -0.37
CA LEU A 96 4.85 -8.15 -1.78
C LEU A 96 6.11 -7.97 -2.66
N GLU A 97 6.93 -6.96 -2.36
CA GLU A 97 8.23 -6.72 -3.00
C GLU A 97 9.14 -7.95 -2.88
N GLY A 98 9.30 -8.49 -1.67
CA GLY A 98 10.10 -9.69 -1.44
C GLY A 98 9.60 -10.93 -2.18
N HIS A 99 8.28 -11.09 -2.29
CA HIS A 99 7.69 -12.20 -3.05
C HIS A 99 7.94 -12.05 -4.55
N LEU A 100 7.73 -10.84 -5.09
CA LEU A 100 7.90 -10.54 -6.50
C LEU A 100 9.36 -10.52 -6.95
N HIS A 101 10.30 -10.21 -6.05
CA HIS A 101 11.73 -10.28 -6.33
C HIS A 101 12.16 -11.67 -6.81
N GLY A 102 11.53 -12.74 -6.29
CA GLY A 102 11.79 -14.12 -6.70
C GLY A 102 11.38 -14.45 -8.14
N TRP A 103 10.66 -13.57 -8.83
CA TRP A 103 10.16 -13.80 -10.20
C TRP A 103 11.18 -13.41 -11.27
N GLY A 104 12.30 -12.79 -10.89
CA GLY A 104 13.43 -12.51 -11.77
C GLY A 104 13.10 -11.54 -12.90
N GLU A 105 13.80 -11.70 -14.04
CA GLU A 105 13.71 -10.77 -15.18
C GLU A 105 12.40 -10.88 -15.97
N GLU A 106 11.60 -11.91 -15.71
CA GLU A 106 10.31 -12.08 -16.37
C GLU A 106 9.31 -11.02 -15.91
N LEU A 107 9.34 -10.61 -14.63
CA LEU A 107 8.55 -9.49 -14.13
C LEU A 107 9.26 -8.16 -14.42
N LYS A 108 8.65 -7.31 -15.24
CA LYS A 108 9.21 -5.98 -15.57
C LYS A 108 8.72 -4.88 -14.64
N TYR A 109 7.47 -4.96 -14.21
CA TYR A 109 6.86 -3.96 -13.35
C TYR A 109 5.72 -4.55 -12.54
N ALA A 110 5.56 -4.07 -11.30
CA ALA A 110 4.38 -4.36 -10.50
C ALA A 110 3.97 -3.14 -9.67
N ALA A 111 2.67 -2.95 -9.49
CA ALA A 111 2.13 -1.92 -8.60
C ALA A 111 0.83 -2.36 -7.94
N VAL A 112 0.62 -1.94 -6.68
CA VAL A 112 -0.69 -1.93 -6.06
C VAL A 112 -1.43 -0.68 -6.53
N PHE A 113 -2.70 -0.80 -6.93
CA PHE A 113 -3.49 0.35 -7.37
C PHE A 113 -4.90 0.35 -6.75
N GLY A 114 -5.78 1.24 -7.23
CA GLY A 114 -7.16 1.30 -6.80
C GLY A 114 -7.35 1.84 -5.38
N SER A 115 -8.32 1.26 -4.65
CA SER A 115 -8.72 1.75 -3.32
C SER A 115 -7.60 1.65 -2.28
N ALA A 116 -6.74 0.64 -2.42
CA ALA A 116 -5.54 0.41 -1.61
C ALA A 116 -4.52 1.56 -1.77
N ALA A 117 -4.25 1.97 -3.00
CA ALA A 117 -3.27 3.02 -3.28
C ALA A 117 -3.80 4.44 -2.99
N THR A 118 -5.11 4.66 -3.13
CA THR A 118 -5.74 5.96 -2.90
C THR A 118 -6.11 6.24 -1.44
N GLY A 119 -5.91 5.27 -0.55
CA GLY A 119 -6.26 5.39 0.86
C GLY A 119 -7.77 5.42 1.12
N ARG A 120 -8.57 4.88 0.19
CA ARG A 120 -10.05 4.88 0.23
C ARG A 120 -10.66 3.51 0.51
N MET A 121 -9.87 2.57 1.02
CA MET A 121 -10.36 1.23 1.35
C MET A 121 -11.49 1.27 2.37
N THR A 122 -12.39 0.31 2.21
CA THR A 122 -13.48 -0.03 3.13
C THR A 122 -13.32 -1.49 3.58
N PRO A 123 -14.10 -1.98 4.58
CA PRO A 123 -14.03 -3.38 4.99
C PRO A 123 -14.28 -4.41 3.87
N GLY A 124 -14.97 -4.03 2.78
CA GLY A 124 -15.26 -4.91 1.64
C GLY A 124 -14.37 -4.66 0.41
N SER A 125 -13.31 -3.86 0.54
CA SER A 125 -12.41 -3.56 -0.57
C SER A 125 -11.50 -4.75 -0.90
N ASP A 126 -11.26 -4.93 -2.20
CA ASP A 126 -10.23 -5.79 -2.79
C ASP A 126 -8.85 -5.10 -2.76
N ILE A 127 -7.82 -5.89 -3.10
CA ILE A 127 -6.47 -5.39 -3.38
C ILE A 127 -6.16 -5.67 -4.84
N ASP A 128 -6.10 -4.60 -5.63
CA ASP A 128 -5.76 -4.67 -7.05
C ASP A 128 -4.25 -4.57 -7.27
N LEU A 129 -3.72 -5.54 -8.02
CA LEU A 129 -2.33 -5.65 -8.42
C LEU A 129 -2.22 -5.57 -9.93
N PHE A 130 -1.35 -4.68 -10.40
CA PHE A 130 -1.01 -4.53 -11.79
C PHE A 130 0.38 -5.13 -12.01
N LEU A 131 0.49 -6.10 -12.93
CA LEU A 131 1.77 -6.74 -13.28
C LEU A 131 2.08 -6.53 -14.76
N VAL A 132 3.35 -6.37 -15.09
CA VAL A 132 3.84 -6.42 -16.46
C VAL A 132 4.94 -7.45 -16.57
N ARG A 133 4.75 -8.43 -17.44
CA ARG A 133 5.77 -9.44 -17.77
C ARG A 133 6.47 -9.13 -19.08
N ALA A 134 7.67 -9.65 -19.22
CA ALA A 134 8.41 -9.66 -20.48
C ALA A 134 7.57 -10.32 -21.58
N SER A 135 7.61 -9.79 -22.80
CA SER A 135 7.11 -10.56 -23.95
C SER A 135 8.01 -11.80 -24.13
N ALA A 136 7.42 -12.99 -24.18
CA ALA A 136 8.18 -14.21 -24.43
C ALA A 136 8.86 -14.13 -25.81
N PRO A 137 10.11 -14.57 -25.98
CA PRO A 137 10.66 -14.80 -27.30
C PRO A 137 9.82 -15.90 -27.98
N GLU A 138 9.33 -15.65 -29.20
CA GLU A 138 8.55 -16.63 -29.98
C GLU A 138 9.26 -17.99 -30.19
N HIS A 139 10.55 -18.12 -29.84
CA HIS A 139 11.39 -19.27 -30.19
C HIS A 139 12.46 -19.65 -29.14
N THR A 140 12.17 -19.65 -27.84
CA THR A 140 13.10 -20.24 -26.85
C THR A 140 12.47 -21.39 -26.09
N GLY A 141 12.74 -22.61 -26.55
CA GLY A 141 12.45 -23.82 -25.78
C GLY A 141 13.38 -23.94 -24.57
N ARG A 142 12.88 -23.61 -23.37
CA ARG A 142 13.27 -24.20 -22.07
C ARG A 142 12.34 -23.73 -20.93
N PRO A 143 12.40 -24.32 -19.71
CA PRO A 143 11.67 -25.49 -19.23
C PRO A 143 10.57 -25.10 -18.22
N GLU A 144 9.87 -23.99 -18.40
CA GLU A 144 8.64 -23.75 -17.65
C GLU A 144 7.47 -24.25 -18.49
N GLY A 145 6.73 -25.23 -17.97
CA GLY A 145 5.58 -25.79 -18.69
C GLY A 145 4.56 -24.70 -19.04
N PRO A 146 3.73 -24.92 -20.08
CA PRO A 146 2.62 -24.00 -20.37
C PRO A 146 1.81 -23.78 -19.08
N GLY A 147 1.63 -22.52 -18.67
CA GLY A 147 0.87 -22.17 -17.46
C GLY A 147 1.68 -21.75 -16.22
N ALA A 148 3.03 -21.76 -16.25
CA ALA A 148 3.83 -21.46 -15.06
C ALA A 148 3.66 -20.01 -14.54
N TRP A 149 3.48 -19.04 -15.44
CA TRP A 149 3.17 -17.67 -15.08
C TRP A 149 1.78 -17.55 -14.45
N GLU A 150 0.77 -18.15 -15.09
CA GLU A 150 -0.62 -18.11 -14.64
C GLU A 150 -0.77 -18.78 -13.27
N GLN A 151 -0.01 -19.85 -13.00
CA GLN A 151 0.09 -20.47 -11.68
C GLN A 151 0.73 -19.54 -10.65
N ARG A 152 1.82 -18.84 -10.99
CA ARG A 152 2.45 -17.84 -10.11
C ARG A 152 1.52 -16.68 -9.79
N VAL A 153 0.79 -16.16 -10.78
CA VAL A 153 -0.22 -15.10 -10.61
C VAL A 153 -1.35 -15.57 -9.70
N THR A 154 -1.86 -16.78 -9.92
CA THR A 154 -2.90 -17.38 -9.06
C THR A 154 -2.42 -17.53 -7.61
N GLU A 155 -1.19 -18.00 -7.43
CA GLU A 155 -0.58 -18.16 -6.10
C GLU A 155 -0.31 -16.82 -5.41
N LEU A 156 0.06 -15.78 -6.17
CA LEU A 156 0.20 -14.42 -5.67
C LEU A 156 -1.14 -13.87 -5.16
N ALA A 157 -2.19 -13.98 -5.96
CA ALA A 157 -3.55 -13.56 -5.58
C ALA A 157 -3.99 -14.25 -4.28
N ARG A 158 -3.80 -15.58 -4.21
CA ARG A 158 -4.09 -16.39 -3.01
C ARG A 158 -3.27 -15.93 -1.80
N SER A 159 -1.99 -15.61 -2.00
CA SER A 159 -1.09 -15.14 -0.95
C SER A 159 -1.52 -13.78 -0.41
N VAL A 160 -1.86 -12.82 -1.27
CA VAL A 160 -2.39 -11.51 -0.88
C VAL A 160 -3.66 -11.66 -0.06
N THR A 161 -4.57 -12.55 -0.47
CA THR A 161 -5.77 -12.88 0.30
C THR A 161 -5.44 -13.46 1.67
N ALA A 162 -4.49 -14.40 1.73
CA ALA A 162 -4.07 -15.00 3.00
C ALA A 162 -3.39 -13.99 3.95
N TRP A 163 -2.63 -13.02 3.42
CA TRP A 163 -1.91 -12.05 4.24
C TRP A 163 -2.81 -10.93 4.78
N THR A 164 -3.82 -10.53 4.01
CA THR A 164 -4.59 -9.30 4.27
C THR A 164 -6.06 -9.54 4.60
N GLY A 165 -6.57 -10.73 4.26
CA GLY A 165 -7.99 -11.05 4.30
C GLY A 165 -8.85 -10.33 3.26
N ASN A 166 -8.25 -9.59 2.32
CA ASN A 166 -8.95 -8.96 1.19
C ASN A 166 -8.84 -9.85 -0.05
N ASP A 167 -9.81 -9.78 -0.96
CA ASP A 167 -9.72 -10.45 -2.26
C ASP A 167 -8.55 -9.87 -3.08
N GLY A 168 -7.52 -10.68 -3.37
CA GLY A 168 -6.38 -10.28 -4.20
C GLY A 168 -6.72 -10.42 -5.68
N ARG A 169 -6.71 -9.31 -6.41
CA ARG A 169 -7.03 -9.27 -7.84
C ARG A 169 -5.79 -8.86 -8.63
N VAL A 170 -5.46 -9.64 -9.66
CA VAL A 170 -4.29 -9.37 -10.49
C VAL A 170 -4.77 -9.09 -11.91
N VAL A 171 -4.29 -7.98 -12.47
CA VAL A 171 -4.36 -7.69 -13.89
C VAL A 171 -2.94 -7.70 -14.42
N ASP A 172 -2.63 -8.62 -15.32
CA ASP A 172 -1.32 -8.74 -15.93
C ASP A 172 -1.33 -8.40 -17.42
N TYR A 173 -0.23 -7.81 -17.88
CA TYR A 173 0.05 -7.49 -19.28
C TYR A 173 1.42 -8.04 -19.67
N THR A 174 1.58 -8.45 -20.91
CA THR A 174 2.90 -8.48 -21.56
C THR A 174 3.34 -7.05 -21.92
N GLU A 175 4.63 -6.85 -22.18
CA GLU A 175 5.14 -5.54 -22.66
C GLU A 175 4.44 -5.08 -23.95
N ASP A 176 4.08 -6.01 -24.85
CA ASP A 176 3.39 -5.69 -26.10
C ASP A 176 1.91 -5.34 -25.88
N GLU A 177 1.19 -6.09 -25.03
CA GLU A 177 -0.18 -5.76 -24.65
C GLU A 177 -0.25 -4.42 -23.91
N LEU A 178 0.72 -4.14 -23.04
CA LEU A 178 0.83 -2.86 -22.35
C LEU A 178 0.93 -1.71 -23.35
N ARG A 179 1.78 -1.85 -24.35
CA ARG A 179 1.99 -0.82 -25.39
C ARG A 179 0.73 -0.64 -26.25
N ALA A 180 0.06 -1.74 -26.60
CA ALA A 180 -1.19 -1.69 -27.34
C ALA A 180 -2.30 -1.00 -26.53
N ALA A 181 -2.46 -1.35 -25.26
CA ALA A 181 -3.43 -0.72 -24.35
C ALA A 181 -3.11 0.76 -24.09
N ALA A 182 -1.83 1.12 -23.99
CA ALA A 182 -1.40 2.51 -23.89
C ALA A 182 -1.76 3.33 -25.14
N ALA A 183 -1.55 2.77 -26.34
CA ALA A 183 -1.94 3.39 -27.59
C ALA A 183 -3.47 3.53 -27.74
N ALA A 184 -4.23 2.60 -27.16
CA ALA A 184 -5.70 2.65 -27.11
C ALA A 184 -6.24 3.64 -26.05
N GLY A 185 -5.38 4.20 -25.19
CA GLY A 185 -5.79 5.13 -24.14
C GLY A 185 -6.52 4.46 -22.98
N GLU A 186 -6.14 3.22 -22.64
CA GLU A 186 -6.78 2.45 -21.57
C GLU A 186 -6.74 3.20 -20.22
N PRO A 187 -7.90 3.54 -19.62
CA PRO A 187 -7.97 4.37 -18.40
C PRO A 187 -7.21 3.77 -17.21
N LEU A 188 -7.23 2.44 -17.08
CA LEU A 188 -6.51 1.70 -16.04
C LEU A 188 -5.02 2.10 -15.97
N LEU A 189 -4.38 2.27 -17.13
CA LEU A 189 -2.95 2.59 -17.19
C LEU A 189 -2.64 3.99 -16.66
N SER A 190 -3.55 4.94 -16.88
CA SER A 190 -3.45 6.29 -16.31
C SER A 190 -3.59 6.27 -14.79
N ASP A 191 -4.51 5.46 -14.27
CA ASP A 191 -4.71 5.30 -12.83
C ASP A 191 -3.49 4.67 -12.16
N VAL A 192 -2.95 3.59 -12.73
CA VAL A 192 -1.70 2.96 -12.24
C VAL A 192 -0.53 3.94 -12.32
N ALA A 193 -0.39 4.69 -13.41
CA ALA A 193 0.70 5.63 -13.59
C ALA A 193 0.64 6.84 -12.65
N SER A 194 -0.56 7.27 -12.23
CA SER A 194 -0.78 8.44 -11.38
C SER A 194 -0.80 8.10 -9.89
N GLN A 195 -1.42 6.99 -9.51
CA GLN A 195 -1.72 6.65 -8.12
C GLN A 195 -1.10 5.32 -7.66
N GLY A 196 -0.56 4.49 -8.58
CA GLY A 196 0.00 3.20 -8.23
C GLY A 196 1.19 3.26 -7.25
N LEU A 197 1.19 2.33 -6.30
CA LEU A 197 2.31 2.06 -5.39
C LEU A 197 3.19 1.00 -6.03
N THR A 198 4.32 1.42 -6.62
CA THR A 198 5.27 0.51 -7.27
C THR A 198 5.89 -0.45 -6.24
N VAL A 199 5.85 -1.75 -6.54
CA VAL A 199 6.42 -2.85 -5.73
C VAL A 199 7.35 -3.78 -6.53
N ALA A 200 7.51 -3.54 -7.84
CA ALA A 200 8.60 -4.11 -8.63
C ALA A 200 8.89 -3.23 -9.85
N GLY A 201 10.15 -3.20 -10.28
CA GLY A 201 10.60 -2.33 -11.37
C GLY A 201 10.64 -0.86 -10.95
N THR A 202 10.40 0.06 -11.89
CA THR A 202 10.39 1.50 -11.60
C THR A 202 9.22 2.22 -12.26
N ARG A 203 8.68 3.23 -11.58
CA ARG A 203 7.65 4.11 -12.15
C ARG A 203 8.13 4.84 -13.41
N ALA A 204 9.42 5.17 -13.48
CA ALA A 204 10.04 5.76 -14.66
C ALA A 204 9.99 4.80 -15.87
N TRP A 205 10.18 3.50 -15.65
CA TRP A 205 10.02 2.48 -16.68
C TRP A 205 8.58 2.43 -17.18
N LEU A 206 7.58 2.37 -16.28
CA LEU A 206 6.17 2.37 -16.67
C LEU A 206 5.84 3.61 -17.51
N ASN A 207 6.20 4.80 -17.02
CA ASN A 207 5.95 6.06 -17.73
C ASN A 207 6.62 6.12 -19.11
N LYS A 208 7.74 5.40 -19.32
CA LYS A 208 8.37 5.31 -20.64
C LYS A 208 7.54 4.44 -21.59
N GLN A 209 6.93 3.37 -21.12
CA GLN A 209 6.07 2.49 -21.93
C GLN A 209 4.74 3.15 -22.30
N LEU A 210 4.23 4.04 -21.45
CA LEU A 210 2.96 4.75 -21.67
C LEU A 210 3.08 6.00 -22.56
N ARG A 211 4.30 6.43 -22.94
CA ARG A 211 4.46 7.55 -23.86
C ARG A 211 3.99 7.15 -25.26
N PRO A 212 3.18 7.98 -25.93
CA PRO A 212 2.87 7.75 -27.34
C PRO A 212 4.16 7.64 -28.15
N ILE A 213 4.20 6.74 -29.12
CA ILE A 213 5.35 6.52 -30.03
C ILE A 213 5.52 7.68 -31.04
N ASP A 214 4.80 8.80 -30.90
CA ASP A 214 4.80 9.92 -31.84
C ASP A 214 5.89 10.98 -31.59
N GLN A 215 7.14 10.57 -31.37
CA GLN A 215 8.29 11.48 -31.50
C GLN A 215 9.47 10.92 -32.32
N ALA A 216 9.42 9.67 -32.79
CA ALA A 216 10.51 9.11 -33.61
C ALA A 216 10.35 9.34 -35.13
N ALA A 217 9.16 9.71 -35.61
CA ALA A 217 8.90 9.92 -37.04
C ALA A 217 9.08 11.38 -37.52
N ALA A 218 9.07 12.37 -36.61
CA ALA A 218 9.16 13.78 -36.98
C ALA A 218 10.61 14.28 -37.25
N THR A 219 11.65 13.51 -36.91
CA THR A 219 13.06 13.92 -37.08
C THR A 219 13.75 13.26 -38.28
N ARG A 220 13.04 12.45 -39.10
CA ARG A 220 13.59 11.85 -40.34
C ARG A 220 13.10 12.52 -41.64
N ARG A 221 12.41 13.66 -41.52
CA ARG A 221 12.05 14.52 -42.65
C ARG A 221 12.49 15.95 -42.32
N SER A 222 13.79 16.18 -42.37
CA SER A 222 14.42 17.51 -42.34
C SER A 222 15.58 17.50 -43.31
#